data_AF-A0A4Q6XJ03-F1
#
_entry.id   AF-A0A4Q6XJ03-F1
#
_cell.length_a   1.000
_cell.length_b   1.000
_cell.length_c   1.000
_cell.angle_alpha   90.00
_cell.angle_beta   90.00
_cell.angle_gamma   90.00
#
_symmetry.space_group_name_H-M   'P 1'
#
loop_
_entity.id
_entity.type
_entity.pdbx_description
1 polymer ?
#
loop_
_entity_poly.entity_id
_entity_poly.type
_entity_poly.pdbx_seq_one_letter_code
_entity_poly.pdbx_strand_id
1 'polypeptide(L)' 'MSIIEIVKKQERQQGRQQGRLEERAKAEAEKLESALNFKKMGVRVEDIAKGLGLTVEQVEKLK' A
#
# COMPACT_ATOMS: atom_id res chain seq x y z
N MET A 1 -26.44 -28.94 -5.36
CA MET A 1 -25.55 -27.88 -4.87
C MET A 1 -26.42 -26.88 -4.14
N SER A 2 -26.32 -26.86 -2.81
CA SER A 2 -27.30 -26.16 -1.97
C SER A 2 -27.02 -24.65 -1.97
N ILE A 3 -28.06 -23.82 -1.97
CA ILE A 3 -27.96 -22.35 -1.95
C ILE A 3 -27.02 -21.85 -0.83
N ILE A 4 -26.99 -22.56 0.30
CA ILE A 4 -26.11 -22.31 1.45
C ILE A 4 -24.61 -22.42 1.10
N GLU A 5 -24.24 -23.33 0.20
CA GLU A 5 -22.83 -23.50 -0.22
C GLU A 5 -22.37 -22.36 -1.12
N ILE A 6 -23.27 -21.81 -1.95
CA ILE A 6 -22.99 -20.70 -2.87
C ILE A 6 -22.73 -19.42 -2.06
N VAL A 7 -23.59 -19.13 -1.07
CA VAL A 7 -23.44 -17.96 -0.19
C VAL A 7 -22.13 -18.03 0.61
N LYS A 8 -21.84 -19.17 1.27
CA LYS A 8 -20.57 -19.35 2.00
C LYS A 8 -19.33 -19.24 1.11
N LYS A 9 -19.44 -19.56 -0.18
CA LYS A 9 -18.32 -19.44 -1.13
C LYS A 9 -18.12 -18.00 -1.58
N GLN A 10 -19.19 -17.23 -1.76
CA GLN A 10 -19.13 -15.80 -2.05
C GLN A 10 -18.53 -14.98 -0.90
N GLU A 11 -18.96 -15.22 0.35
CA GLU A 11 -18.45 -14.47 1.50
C GLU A 11 -16.94 -14.68 1.72
N ARG A 12 -16.44 -15.91 1.53
CA ARG A 12 -14.99 -16.19 1.59
C ARG A 12 -14.18 -15.58 0.44
N GLN A 13 -14.81 -15.33 -0.71
CA GLN A 13 -14.14 -14.66 -1.82
C GLN A 13 -14.13 -13.14 -1.62
N GLN A 14 -15.21 -12.55 -1.12
CA GLN A 14 -15.27 -11.14 -0.80
C GLN A 14 -14.33 -10.76 0.34
N GLY A 15 -14.30 -11.53 1.44
CA GLY A 15 -13.38 -11.28 2.56
C GLY A 15 -11.90 -11.34 2.16
N ARG A 16 -11.52 -12.25 1.24
CA ARG A 16 -10.14 -12.33 0.72
C ARG A 16 -9.76 -11.19 -0.22
N GLN A 17 -10.70 -10.70 -1.02
CA GLN A 17 -10.44 -9.55 -1.88
C GLN A 17 -10.31 -8.26 -1.06
N GLN A 18 -11.16 -8.09 -0.05
CA GLN A 18 -11.14 -6.91 0.81
C GLN A 18 -9.87 -6.86 1.66
N GLY A 19 -9.45 -7.98 2.26
CA GLY A 19 -8.19 -8.05 3.01
C GLY A 19 -6.96 -7.72 2.15
N ARG A 20 -6.92 -8.18 0.89
CA ARG A 20 -5.81 -7.86 -0.04
C ARG A 20 -5.76 -6.39 -0.47
N LEU A 21 -6.91 -5.72 -0.56
CA LEU A 21 -6.97 -4.31 -0.92
C LEU A 21 -6.53 -3.43 0.26
N GLU A 22 -6.96 -3.75 1.47
CA GLU A 22 -6.51 -3.04 2.68
C GLU A 22 -5.02 -3.20 2.93
N GLU A 23 -4.46 -4.40 2.72
CA GLU A 23 -3.04 -4.65 2.94
C GLU A 23 -2.15 -3.89 1.94
N ARG A 24 -2.61 -3.75 0.68
CA ARG A 24 -1.91 -2.93 -0.33
C ARG A 24 -2.00 -1.44 -0.03
N ALA A 25 -3.18 -0.96 0.37
CA ALA A 25 -3.37 0.44 0.72
C ALA A 25 -2.51 0.85 1.93
N LYS A 26 -2.40 -0.02 2.94
CA LYS A 26 -1.51 0.20 4.09
C LYS A 26 -0.05 0.20 3.67
N ALA A 27 0.39 -0.76 2.85
CA ALA A 27 1.76 -0.81 2.37
C ALA A 27 2.17 0.42 1.53
N GLU A 28 1.26 0.98 0.72
CA GLU A 28 1.51 2.23 0.01
C GLU A 28 1.57 3.43 0.97
N ALA A 29 0.66 3.52 1.94
CA ALA A 29 0.67 4.57 2.94
C ALA A 29 1.96 4.57 3.78
N GLU A 30 2.41 3.40 4.24
CA GLU A 30 3.65 3.26 5.02
C GLU A 30 4.91 3.63 4.21
N LYS A 31 4.93 3.33 2.90
CA LYS A 31 6.01 3.77 2.01
C LYS A 31 6.05 5.28 1.87
N LEU A 32 4.91 5.94 1.71
CA LEU A 32 4.83 7.40 1.59
C LEU A 32 5.20 8.08 2.91
N GLU A 33 4.77 7.53 4.04
CA GLU A 33 5.14 8.03 5.38
C GLU A 33 6.65 7.89 5.62
N SER A 34 7.23 6.74 5.28
CA SER A 34 8.68 6.51 5.36
C SER A 34 9.45 7.50 4.49
N ALA A 35 9.00 7.71 3.25
CA ALA A 35 9.59 8.67 2.34
C ALA A 35 9.56 10.11 2.89
N LEU A 36 8.46 10.51 3.52
CA LEU A 36 8.33 11.81 4.17
C LEU A 36 9.28 11.94 5.37
N ASN A 37 9.39 10.91 6.20
CA ASN A 37 10.31 10.90 7.34
C ASN A 37 11.77 11.01 6.87
N PHE A 38 12.18 10.23 5.86
CA PHE A 38 13.53 10.34 5.31
C PHE A 38 13.81 11.73 4.72
N LYS A 39 12.82 12.33 4.06
CA LYS A 39 12.93 13.71 3.55
C LYS A 39 13.12 14.72 4.68
N LYS A 40 12.37 14.59 5.78
CA LYS A 40 12.54 15.42 6.99
C LYS A 40 13.90 15.22 7.67
N MET A 41 14.47 14.02 7.58
CA MET A 41 15.81 13.71 8.08
C MET A 41 16.94 14.23 7.17
N GLY A 42 16.63 14.81 6.00
CA GLY A 42 17.62 15.33 5.07
C GLY A 42 18.26 14.26 4.17
N VAL A 43 17.67 13.07 4.05
CA VAL A 43 18.10 12.06 3.08
C VAL A 43 17.78 12.56 1.67
N ARG A 44 18.69 12.30 0.72
CA ARG A 44 18.49 12.71 -0.67
C ARG A 44 17.27 12.02 -1.27
N VAL A 45 16.46 12.80 -1.98
CA VAL A 45 15.22 12.36 -2.64
C VAL A 45 15.48 11.16 -3.57
N GLU A 46 16.63 11.14 -4.25
CA GLU A 46 17.05 10.06 -5.13
C GLU A 46 17.24 8.72 -4.40
N ASP A 47 17.86 8.76 -3.21
CA ASP A 47 18.10 7.58 -2.37
C ASP A 47 16.78 7.06 -1.78
N ILE A 48 15.87 7.97 -1.39
CA ILE A 48 14.53 7.63 -0.90
C ILE A 48 13.70 6.96 -2.01
N ALA A 49 13.69 7.56 -3.20
CA ALA A 49 12.99 7.04 -4.37
C ALA A 49 13.47 5.63 -4.70
N LYS A 50 14.80 5.43 -4.74
CA LYS A 50 15.42 4.11 -4.99
C LYS A 50 15.13 3.10 -3.88
N GLY A 51 15.19 3.50 -2.61
CA GLY A 51 14.99 2.62 -1.46
C GLY A 51 13.54 2.15 -1.27
N LEU A 52 12.57 2.99 -1.64
CA LEU A 52 11.14 2.70 -1.46
C LEU A 52 10.42 2.30 -2.76
N GLY A 53 11.13 2.33 -3.88
CA GLY A 53 10.57 2.06 -5.21
C GLY A 53 9.57 3.13 -5.65
N LEU A 54 9.78 4.38 -5.21
CA LEU A 54 8.98 5.54 -5.58
C LEU A 54 9.68 6.32 -6.69
N THR A 55 8.94 7.18 -7.38
CA THR A 55 9.56 8.15 -8.29
C THR A 55 10.09 9.35 -7.50
N VAL A 56 11.16 9.97 -8.00
CA VAL A 56 11.72 11.21 -7.41
C VAL A 56 10.63 12.27 -7.28
N GLU A 57 9.79 12.42 -8.31
CA GLU A 57 8.69 13.39 -8.33
C GLU A 57 7.63 13.13 -7.25
N GLN A 58 7.31 11.86 -6.96
CA GLN A 58 6.43 11.51 -5.84
C GLN A 58 7.02 11.94 -4.50
N VAL A 59 8.32 11.69 -4.28
CA VAL A 59 9.00 12.05 -3.04
C VAL A 59 9.19 13.58 -2.91
N GLU A 60 9.41 14.29 -4.01
CA GLU A 60 9.43 15.76 -4.02
C GLU A 60 8.07 16.37 -3.68
N LYS A 61 6.98 15.76 -4.13
CA LYS A 61 5.60 16.21 -3.85
C LYS A 61 5.14 15.89 -2.42
N LEU A 62 5.82 15.01 -1.68
CA LEU A 62 5.55 14.79 -0.26
C LEU A 62 5.87 16.06 0.55
N LYS A 63 4.87 16.60 1.25
CA LYS A 63 5.01 17.78 2.13
C LYS A 63 5.20 17.38 3.58
#